data_AF-A0A1M7HJV3-F1
#
_entry.id   AF-A0A1M7HJV3-F1
#
_cell.length_a   1.000
_cell.length_b   1.000
_cell.length_c   1.000
_cell.angle_alpha   90.00
_cell.angle_beta   90.00
_cell.angle_gamma   90.00
#
_symmetry.space_group_name_H-M   'P 1'
#
loop_
_entity.id
_entity.type
_entity.pdbx_description
1 polymer ?
#
loop_
_entity_poly.entity_id
_entity_poly.type
_entity_poly.pdbx_seq_one_letter_code
_entity_poly.pdbx_strand_id
1 'polypeptide(L)'
;MKAKWGISLLFIISVLTFLTYRNYKNRVYDWDMPGYLGSMFTNEFPDSPDKVRELTFSSIKKEAPADQYNNLIGIKPWAVTRQYFSQNTQSFTEQLPYFQIKAGYVFMITLFYKLGFSPPMSVLFTGLISYFISGLLIFYILKIFFPDKYLLASLLTVGIMLMPTITYMSGESTPDMFIFLFILLFVIGLIKKWSQWSMFLLLLVMTFIRPDYITFVLTYLGAVFIYSYFTEKKIKLALIIQGIMILSVYMFIMKFYNYPGWTDLFYDSFIDRRPIISAQEAQVSLNAYLQILYTKIIAFKKVTLAVFIMTGVVFWKSKEAWVRMISALFLVNVYIKFFFFPQSGDLRLFFPFIFPLFMMMVYVLSQSYNNIKLSKIA
;
A
#
# COMPACT_ATOMS: atom_id res chain seq x y z
N MET A 1 15.95 28.98 -15.76
CA MET A 1 15.39 28.05 -14.75
C MET A 1 14.04 27.46 -15.18
N LYS A 2 13.04 28.28 -15.56
CA LYS A 2 11.70 27.80 -15.97
C LYS A 2 11.69 26.84 -17.19
N ALA A 3 12.48 27.12 -18.23
CA ALA A 3 12.55 26.27 -19.43
C ALA A 3 13.11 24.87 -19.14
N LYS A 4 14.21 24.75 -18.38
CA LYS A 4 14.79 23.45 -18.00
C LYS A 4 13.82 22.60 -17.18
N TRP A 5 13.05 23.22 -16.29
CA TRP A 5 12.00 22.53 -15.54
C TRP A 5 10.86 22.06 -16.44
N GLY A 6 10.36 22.92 -17.35
CA GLY A 6 9.30 22.56 -18.29
C GLY A 6 9.70 21.38 -19.18
N ILE A 7 10.92 21.40 -19.72
CA ILE A 7 11.44 20.30 -20.54
C ILE A 7 11.53 18.99 -19.74
N SER A 8 12.10 19.02 -18.53
CA SER A 8 12.18 17.81 -17.69
C SER A 8 10.81 17.28 -17.27
N LEU A 9 9.85 18.17 -17.01
CA LEU A 9 8.48 17.77 -16.68
C LEU A 9 7.79 17.12 -17.87
N LEU A 10 7.88 17.70 -19.08
CA LEU A 10 7.32 17.12 -20.30
C LEU A 10 7.95 15.77 -20.62
N PHE A 11 9.27 15.65 -20.47
CA PHE A 11 9.99 14.39 -20.59
C PHE A 11 9.43 13.35 -19.62
N ILE A 12 9.29 13.70 -18.34
CA ILE A 12 8.77 12.79 -17.32
C ILE A 12 7.32 12.38 -17.59
N ILE A 13 6.45 13.31 -17.99
CA ILE A 13 5.07 12.98 -18.37
C ILE A 13 5.09 11.97 -19.52
N SER A 14 5.88 12.22 -20.57
CA SER A 14 5.97 11.34 -21.74
C SER A 14 6.45 9.93 -21.38
N VAL A 15 7.51 9.83 -20.57
CA VAL A 15 8.05 8.54 -20.12
C VAL A 15 7.06 7.84 -19.20
N LEU A 16 6.42 8.53 -18.26
CA LEU A 16 5.42 7.93 -17.37
C LEU A 16 4.21 7.44 -18.15
N THR A 17 3.74 8.18 -19.17
CA THR A 17 2.67 7.71 -20.06
C THR A 17 3.06 6.41 -20.75
N PHE A 18 4.28 6.34 -21.30
CA PHE A 18 4.81 5.12 -21.92
C PHE A 18 4.90 3.94 -20.92
N LEU A 19 5.42 4.18 -19.72
CA LEU A 19 5.55 3.15 -18.68
C LEU A 19 4.19 2.67 -18.17
N THR A 20 3.24 3.58 -17.94
CA THR A 20 1.87 3.23 -17.56
C THR A 20 1.19 2.42 -18.66
N TYR A 21 1.37 2.81 -19.94
CA TYR A 21 0.86 2.03 -21.07
C TYR A 21 1.47 0.63 -21.14
N ARG A 22 2.79 0.51 -20.89
CA ARG A 22 3.45 -0.80 -20.78
C ARG A 22 2.86 -1.63 -19.64
N ASN A 23 2.62 -1.06 -18.47
CA ASN A 23 1.99 -1.78 -17.36
C ASN A 23 0.55 -2.18 -17.68
N TYR A 24 -0.22 -1.32 -18.37
CA TYR A 24 -1.54 -1.67 -18.87
C TYR A 24 -1.50 -2.89 -19.81
N LYS A 25 -0.51 -2.99 -20.70
CA LYS A 25 -0.34 -4.16 -21.57
C LYS A 25 0.06 -5.43 -20.82
N ASN A 26 0.71 -5.30 -19.66
CA ASN A 26 1.18 -6.41 -18.84
C ASN A 26 0.35 -6.61 -17.55
N ARG A 27 -0.87 -6.05 -17.52
CA ARG A 27 -1.77 -6.16 -16.35
C ARG A 27 -2.22 -7.59 -16.12
N VAL A 28 -2.55 -7.92 -14.88
CA VAL A 28 -2.92 -9.27 -14.46
C VAL A 28 -4.31 -9.26 -13.82
N TYR A 29 -5.15 -10.16 -14.28
CA TYR A 29 -6.45 -10.48 -13.69
C TYR A 29 -6.23 -11.54 -12.61
N ASP A 30 -5.79 -11.08 -11.43
CA ASP A 30 -5.40 -11.94 -10.32
C ASP A 30 -6.58 -12.43 -9.46
N TRP A 31 -6.26 -13.19 -8.42
CA TRP A 31 -7.23 -13.82 -7.53
C TRP A 31 -7.89 -12.86 -6.52
N ASP A 32 -7.37 -11.64 -6.33
CA ASP A 32 -7.96 -10.60 -5.47
C ASP A 32 -9.07 -9.84 -6.20
N MET A 33 -9.04 -9.78 -7.55
CA MET A 33 -10.03 -9.08 -8.37
C MET A 33 -11.49 -9.45 -8.04
N PRO A 34 -11.87 -10.74 -7.90
CA PRO A 34 -13.25 -11.10 -7.56
C PRO A 34 -13.70 -10.51 -6.22
N GLY A 35 -12.83 -10.45 -5.22
CA GLY A 35 -13.17 -9.88 -3.92
C GLY A 35 -13.52 -8.40 -4.00
N TYR A 36 -12.75 -7.62 -4.78
CA TYR A 36 -13.03 -6.20 -4.98
C TYR A 36 -14.23 -5.93 -5.89
N LEU A 37 -14.42 -6.70 -6.97
CA LEU A 37 -15.61 -6.58 -7.81
C LEU A 37 -16.89 -7.00 -7.08
N GLY A 38 -16.82 -8.10 -6.31
CA GLY A 38 -17.91 -8.53 -5.45
C GLY A 38 -18.28 -7.45 -4.46
N SER A 39 -17.29 -6.85 -3.79
CA SER A 39 -17.51 -5.71 -2.87
C SER A 39 -18.19 -4.52 -3.55
N MET A 40 -17.78 -4.18 -4.77
CA MET A 40 -18.39 -3.12 -5.56
C MET A 40 -19.85 -3.48 -5.93
N PHE A 41 -20.10 -4.69 -6.42
CA PHE A 41 -21.43 -5.14 -6.83
C PHE A 41 -22.38 -5.35 -5.66
N THR A 42 -21.91 -5.70 -4.46
CA THR A 42 -22.76 -5.74 -3.26
C THR A 42 -23.36 -4.37 -2.96
N ASN A 43 -22.66 -3.27 -3.25
CA ASN A 43 -23.22 -1.93 -3.07
C ASN A 43 -24.30 -1.60 -4.12
N GLU A 44 -24.23 -2.18 -5.31
CA GLU A 44 -25.19 -1.96 -6.40
C GLU A 44 -26.38 -2.94 -6.35
N PHE A 45 -26.18 -4.13 -5.78
CA PHE A 45 -27.17 -5.21 -5.69
C PHE A 45 -27.16 -5.84 -4.27
N PRO A 46 -27.50 -5.08 -3.22
CA PRO A 46 -27.38 -5.56 -1.83
C PRO A 46 -28.24 -6.79 -1.54
N ASP A 47 -29.42 -6.89 -2.17
CA ASP A 47 -30.41 -7.94 -1.90
C ASP A 47 -30.26 -9.15 -2.86
N SER A 48 -29.17 -9.26 -3.61
CA SER A 48 -29.01 -10.30 -4.64
C SER A 48 -27.58 -10.88 -4.67
N PRO A 49 -27.16 -11.62 -3.62
CA PRO A 49 -25.80 -12.15 -3.52
C PRO A 49 -25.44 -13.11 -4.68
N ASP A 50 -26.40 -13.89 -5.20
CA ASP A 50 -26.20 -14.74 -6.38
C ASP A 50 -25.82 -13.91 -7.60
N LYS A 51 -26.58 -12.83 -7.86
CA LYS A 51 -26.32 -11.89 -8.94
C LYS A 51 -24.96 -11.22 -8.79
N VAL A 52 -24.55 -10.87 -7.57
CA VAL A 52 -23.23 -10.30 -7.27
C VAL A 52 -22.12 -11.27 -7.67
N ARG A 53 -22.22 -12.56 -7.31
CA ARG A 53 -21.26 -13.59 -7.73
C ARG A 53 -21.24 -13.75 -9.24
N GLU A 54 -22.40 -13.95 -9.86
CA GLU A 54 -22.51 -14.18 -11.30
C GLU A 54 -21.96 -13.02 -12.13
N LEU A 55 -22.29 -11.76 -11.77
CA LEU A 55 -21.76 -10.57 -12.43
C LEU A 55 -20.26 -10.43 -12.23
N THR A 56 -19.76 -10.74 -11.03
CA THR A 56 -18.31 -10.74 -10.76
C THR A 56 -17.58 -11.68 -11.71
N PHE A 57 -17.92 -12.97 -11.72
CA PHE A 57 -17.18 -13.94 -12.52
C PHE A 57 -17.45 -13.81 -14.02
N SER A 58 -18.66 -13.42 -14.44
CA SER A 58 -18.97 -13.24 -15.87
C SER A 58 -18.33 -11.98 -16.45
N SER A 59 -18.22 -10.89 -15.68
CA SER A 59 -17.54 -9.67 -16.15
C SER A 59 -16.03 -9.89 -16.33
N ILE A 60 -15.38 -10.60 -15.40
CA ILE A 60 -13.96 -10.95 -15.54
C ILE A 60 -13.76 -11.86 -16.76
N LYS A 61 -14.62 -12.86 -16.96
CA LYS A 61 -14.55 -13.80 -18.11
C LYS A 61 -14.58 -13.09 -19.47
N LYS A 62 -15.29 -11.97 -19.58
CA LYS A 62 -15.42 -11.21 -20.83
C LYS A 62 -14.13 -10.50 -21.24
N GLU A 63 -13.22 -10.23 -20.30
CA GLU A 63 -12.03 -9.41 -20.55
C GLU A 63 -10.71 -10.12 -20.26
N ALA A 64 -10.69 -11.01 -19.26
CA ALA A 64 -9.48 -11.70 -18.85
C ALA A 64 -9.04 -12.70 -19.94
N PRO A 65 -7.72 -12.80 -20.22
CA PRO A 65 -7.18 -13.92 -20.97
C PRO A 65 -7.61 -15.26 -20.37
N ALA A 66 -7.87 -16.26 -21.22
CA ALA A 66 -8.44 -17.54 -20.79
C ALA A 66 -7.59 -18.25 -19.72
N ASP A 67 -6.26 -18.19 -19.85
CA ASP A 67 -5.31 -18.73 -18.88
C ASP A 67 -5.43 -18.06 -17.50
N GLN A 68 -5.58 -16.74 -17.47
CA GLN A 68 -5.74 -15.98 -16.23
C GLN A 68 -7.10 -16.24 -15.58
N TYR A 69 -8.18 -16.25 -16.36
CA TYR A 69 -9.51 -16.58 -15.86
C TYR A 69 -9.57 -18.00 -15.28
N ASN A 70 -8.98 -18.98 -15.97
CA ASN A 70 -8.90 -20.37 -15.53
C ASN A 70 -8.11 -20.51 -14.21
N ASN A 71 -7.03 -19.74 -14.06
CA ASN A 71 -6.25 -19.71 -12.81
C ASN A 71 -7.03 -19.03 -11.66
N LEU A 72 -7.82 -18.01 -11.97
CA LEU A 72 -8.63 -17.26 -11.02
C LEU A 72 -9.77 -18.12 -10.44
N ILE A 73 -10.50 -18.86 -11.28
CA ILE A 73 -11.54 -19.80 -10.80
C ILE A 73 -10.96 -21.10 -10.23
N GLY A 74 -9.64 -21.28 -10.33
CA GLY A 74 -8.95 -22.40 -9.72
C GLY A 74 -9.21 -23.75 -10.38
N ILE A 75 -9.17 -23.84 -11.72
CA ILE A 75 -9.37 -25.13 -12.43
C ILE A 75 -8.41 -26.23 -11.94
N LYS A 76 -7.24 -25.85 -11.41
CA LYS A 76 -6.26 -26.82 -10.90
C LYS A 76 -6.77 -27.48 -9.60
N PRO A 77 -6.58 -28.80 -9.42
CA PRO A 77 -7.13 -29.55 -8.29
C PRO A 77 -6.74 -29.01 -6.90
N TRP A 78 -5.58 -28.38 -6.76
CA TRP A 78 -5.09 -27.82 -5.51
C TRP A 78 -5.61 -26.41 -5.19
N ALA A 79 -6.46 -25.82 -6.04
CA ALA A 79 -7.06 -24.49 -5.86
C ALA A 79 -8.54 -24.58 -5.48
N VAL A 80 -8.92 -25.60 -4.69
CA VAL A 80 -10.30 -25.95 -4.31
C VAL A 80 -11.08 -24.73 -3.82
N THR A 81 -10.51 -23.94 -2.90
CA THR A 81 -11.17 -22.74 -2.34
C THR A 81 -11.63 -21.75 -3.43
N ARG A 82 -10.85 -21.57 -4.49
CA ARG A 82 -11.21 -20.67 -5.60
C ARG A 82 -12.36 -21.21 -6.46
N GLN A 83 -12.44 -22.53 -6.60
CA GLN A 83 -13.57 -23.18 -7.28
C GLN A 83 -14.87 -22.90 -6.53
N TYR A 84 -14.84 -23.05 -5.20
CA TYR A 84 -15.98 -22.74 -4.34
C TYR A 84 -16.43 -21.28 -4.49
N PHE A 85 -15.51 -20.31 -4.51
CA PHE A 85 -15.88 -18.91 -4.73
C PHE A 85 -16.62 -18.68 -6.05
N SER A 86 -16.21 -19.39 -7.11
CA SER A 86 -16.85 -19.23 -8.43
C SER A 86 -18.21 -19.93 -8.53
N GLN A 87 -18.46 -20.98 -7.75
CA GLN A 87 -19.61 -21.87 -7.91
C GLN A 87 -20.65 -21.74 -6.78
N ASN A 88 -20.24 -21.32 -5.59
CA ASN A 88 -21.06 -21.27 -4.39
C ASN A 88 -21.16 -19.84 -3.86
N THR A 89 -22.38 -19.32 -3.82
CA THR A 89 -22.66 -17.94 -3.41
C THR A 89 -22.32 -17.67 -1.96
N GLN A 90 -22.65 -18.58 -1.04
CA GLN A 90 -22.30 -18.44 0.37
C GLN A 90 -20.79 -18.31 0.56
N SER A 91 -20.03 -19.23 -0.06
CA SER A 91 -18.56 -19.22 -0.03
C SER A 91 -17.99 -17.90 -0.54
N PHE A 92 -18.53 -17.35 -1.63
CA PHE A 92 -18.09 -16.07 -2.15
C PHE A 92 -18.43 -14.91 -1.22
N THR A 93 -19.67 -14.84 -0.74
CA THR A 93 -20.17 -13.76 0.12
C THR A 93 -19.42 -13.69 1.45
N GLU A 94 -19.11 -14.82 2.06
CA GLU A 94 -18.38 -14.86 3.33
C GLU A 94 -16.94 -14.30 3.23
N GLN A 95 -16.34 -14.27 2.04
CA GLN A 95 -14.99 -13.75 1.82
C GLN A 95 -14.96 -12.24 1.55
N LEU A 96 -16.07 -11.66 1.10
CA LEU A 96 -16.14 -10.24 0.74
C LEU A 96 -15.72 -9.30 1.88
N PRO A 97 -16.03 -9.55 3.16
CA PRO A 97 -15.56 -8.74 4.28
C PRO A 97 -14.04 -8.48 4.31
N TYR A 98 -13.19 -9.41 3.84
CA TYR A 98 -11.74 -9.18 3.75
C TYR A 98 -11.36 -8.06 2.77
N PHE A 99 -12.21 -7.80 1.78
CA PHE A 99 -12.02 -6.81 0.73
C PHE A 99 -12.80 -5.53 1.01
N GLN A 100 -14.03 -5.65 1.50
CA GLN A 100 -14.93 -4.52 1.77
C GLN A 100 -14.38 -3.53 2.80
N ILE A 101 -13.63 -4.00 3.80
CA ILE A 101 -13.00 -3.12 4.80
C ILE A 101 -12.07 -2.06 4.19
N LYS A 102 -11.55 -2.28 2.97
CA LYS A 102 -10.75 -1.29 2.22
C LYS A 102 -11.67 -0.28 1.54
N ALA A 103 -12.53 0.36 2.33
CA ALA A 103 -13.64 1.18 1.89
C ALA A 103 -13.21 2.30 0.92
N GLY A 104 -12.06 2.93 1.16
CA GLY A 104 -11.51 3.96 0.26
C GLY A 104 -11.10 3.42 -1.10
N TYR A 105 -10.60 2.18 -1.17
CA TYR A 105 -10.26 1.53 -2.43
C TYR A 105 -11.51 1.07 -3.19
N VAL A 106 -12.45 0.42 -2.50
CA VAL A 106 -13.73 0.01 -3.08
C VAL A 106 -14.51 1.22 -3.60
N PHE A 107 -14.53 2.33 -2.85
CA PHE A 107 -15.14 3.58 -3.29
C PHE A 107 -14.52 4.09 -4.61
N MET A 108 -13.20 4.08 -4.73
CA MET A 108 -12.52 4.51 -5.96
C MET A 108 -12.86 3.59 -7.16
N ILE A 109 -12.95 2.28 -6.93
CA ILE A 109 -13.40 1.32 -7.95
C ILE A 109 -14.83 1.63 -8.38
N THR A 110 -15.75 1.82 -7.43
CA THR A 110 -17.14 2.21 -7.72
C THR A 110 -17.21 3.51 -8.50
N LEU A 111 -16.37 4.50 -8.18
CA LEU A 111 -16.31 5.75 -8.92
C LEU A 111 -15.93 5.50 -10.39
N PHE A 112 -14.87 4.74 -10.67
CA PHE A 112 -14.50 4.43 -12.05
C PHE A 112 -15.58 3.63 -12.79
N TYR A 113 -16.23 2.68 -12.11
CA TYR A 113 -17.35 1.96 -12.69
C TYR A 113 -18.50 2.92 -13.08
N LYS A 114 -18.85 3.87 -12.20
CA LYS A 114 -19.86 4.89 -12.48
C LYS A 114 -19.46 5.90 -13.56
N LEU A 115 -18.16 6.07 -13.80
CA LEU A 115 -17.63 6.85 -14.93
C LEU A 115 -17.65 6.08 -16.26
N GLY A 116 -18.14 4.83 -16.28
CA GLY A 116 -18.32 4.03 -17.49
C GLY A 116 -17.19 3.05 -17.81
N PHE A 117 -16.22 2.87 -16.90
CA PHE A 117 -15.26 1.78 -17.04
C PHE A 117 -15.96 0.44 -16.82
N SER A 118 -15.50 -0.59 -17.55
CA SER A 118 -15.96 -1.94 -17.29
C SER A 118 -15.54 -2.40 -15.89
N PRO A 119 -16.24 -3.37 -15.27
CA PRO A 119 -15.96 -3.75 -13.89
C PRO A 119 -14.48 -4.13 -13.66
N PRO A 120 -13.86 -5.04 -14.43
CA PRO A 120 -12.44 -5.37 -14.23
C PRO A 120 -11.51 -4.17 -14.45
N MET A 121 -11.80 -3.31 -15.44
CA MET A 121 -10.98 -2.12 -15.68
C MET A 121 -11.10 -1.09 -14.56
N SER A 122 -12.23 -0.97 -13.85
CA SER A 122 -12.34 -0.08 -12.69
C SER A 122 -11.33 -0.43 -11.59
N VAL A 123 -11.05 -1.73 -11.41
CA VAL A 123 -10.04 -2.21 -10.46
C VAL A 123 -8.63 -1.93 -10.98
N LEU A 124 -8.33 -2.38 -12.19
CA LEU A 124 -6.99 -2.26 -12.79
C LEU A 124 -6.59 -0.79 -13.03
N PHE A 125 -7.53 0.04 -13.47
CA PHE A 125 -7.30 1.45 -13.73
C PHE A 125 -6.91 2.20 -12.45
N THR A 126 -7.45 1.81 -11.29
CA THR A 126 -7.04 2.36 -10.00
C THR A 126 -5.54 2.17 -9.74
N GLY A 127 -4.99 0.98 -10.04
CA GLY A 127 -3.55 0.73 -9.94
C GLY A 127 -2.72 1.54 -10.95
N LEU A 128 -3.17 1.57 -12.22
CA LEU A 128 -2.48 2.24 -13.32
C LEU A 128 -2.41 3.77 -13.16
N ILE A 129 -3.53 4.41 -12.79
CA ILE A 129 -3.54 5.85 -12.55
C ILE A 129 -2.71 6.22 -11.32
N SER A 130 -2.75 5.38 -10.28
CA SER A 130 -1.93 5.55 -9.09
C SER A 130 -0.44 5.43 -9.42
N TYR A 131 -0.06 4.54 -10.33
CA TYR A 131 1.31 4.45 -10.82
C TYR A 131 1.77 5.72 -11.53
N PHE A 132 0.96 6.23 -12.47
CA PHE A 132 1.28 7.47 -13.17
C PHE A 132 1.47 8.65 -12.20
N ILE A 133 0.51 8.86 -11.30
CA ILE A 133 0.56 9.98 -10.35
C ILE A 133 1.71 9.79 -9.35
N SER A 134 1.97 8.57 -8.88
CA SER A 134 3.11 8.27 -8.01
C SER A 134 4.45 8.64 -8.67
N GLY A 135 4.61 8.41 -9.96
CA GLY A 135 5.79 8.84 -10.71
C GLY A 135 5.97 10.36 -10.71
N LEU A 136 4.89 11.12 -10.86
CA LEU A 136 4.91 12.59 -10.77
C LEU A 136 5.27 13.06 -9.35
N LEU A 137 4.73 12.42 -8.32
CA LEU A 137 5.06 12.73 -6.92
C LEU A 137 6.52 12.40 -6.59
N ILE A 138 7.04 11.26 -7.07
CA ILE A 138 8.45 10.90 -6.90
C ILE A 138 9.36 11.93 -7.58
N PHE A 139 9.03 12.34 -8.81
CA PHE A 139 9.77 13.42 -9.49
C PHE A 139 9.73 14.73 -8.70
N TYR A 140 8.57 15.09 -8.15
CA TYR A 140 8.43 16.27 -7.31
C TYR A 140 9.28 16.17 -6.02
N ILE A 141 9.30 15.03 -5.34
CA ILE A 141 10.14 14.80 -4.15
C ILE A 141 11.62 14.90 -4.51
N LEU A 142 12.05 14.23 -5.58
CA LEU A 142 13.46 14.26 -6.01
C LEU A 142 13.90 15.65 -6.46
N LYS A 143 13.00 16.46 -7.03
CA LYS A 143 13.25 17.88 -7.31
C LYS A 143 13.54 18.65 -6.02
N ILE A 144 12.82 18.36 -4.92
CA ILE A 144 13.08 18.99 -3.62
C ILE A 144 14.46 18.57 -3.09
N PHE A 145 14.84 17.30 -3.25
CA PHE A 145 16.13 16.77 -2.77
C PHE A 145 17.33 17.28 -3.57
N PHE A 146 17.17 17.46 -4.88
CA PHE A 146 18.22 17.86 -5.81
C PHE A 146 17.83 19.13 -6.58
N PRO A 147 17.85 20.30 -5.92
CA PRO A 147 17.50 21.57 -6.56
C PRO A 147 18.39 21.82 -7.79
N ASP A 148 17.76 22.33 -8.86
CA ASP A 148 18.34 22.62 -10.18
C ASP A 148 18.96 21.45 -10.95
N LYS A 149 18.86 20.22 -10.44
CA LYS A 149 19.34 18.99 -11.09
C LYS A 149 18.18 18.19 -11.69
N TYR A 150 17.37 18.86 -12.51
CA TYR A 150 16.13 18.28 -13.05
C TYR A 150 16.36 17.01 -13.90
N LEU A 151 17.48 16.91 -14.62
CA LEU A 151 17.83 15.70 -15.36
C LEU A 151 18.12 14.52 -14.42
N LEU A 152 18.89 14.74 -13.35
CA LEU A 152 19.17 13.71 -12.34
C LEU A 152 17.87 13.25 -11.67
N ALA A 153 17.02 14.20 -11.25
CA ALA A 153 15.72 13.88 -10.68
C ALA A 153 14.87 13.05 -11.66
N SER A 154 14.89 13.39 -12.95
CA SER A 154 14.18 12.64 -14.00
C SER A 154 14.69 11.22 -14.13
N LEU A 155 16.01 11.02 -14.25
CA LEU A 155 16.62 9.70 -14.38
C LEU A 155 16.37 8.83 -13.15
N LEU A 156 16.46 9.41 -11.95
CA LEU A 156 16.16 8.71 -10.70
C LEU A 156 14.67 8.34 -10.61
N THR A 157 13.75 9.21 -11.02
CA THR A 157 12.32 8.87 -11.12
C THR A 157 12.11 7.68 -12.03
N VAL A 158 12.69 7.69 -13.24
CA VAL A 158 12.55 6.57 -14.18
C VAL A 158 13.11 5.28 -13.60
N GLY A 159 14.30 5.34 -12.99
CA GLY A 159 14.91 4.18 -12.33
C GLY A 159 14.05 3.60 -11.21
N ILE A 160 13.44 4.45 -10.38
CA ILE A 160 12.51 4.02 -9.32
C ILE A 160 11.25 3.41 -9.94
N MET A 161 10.64 4.06 -10.92
CA MET A 161 9.40 3.59 -11.53
C MET A 161 9.55 2.27 -12.31
N LEU A 162 10.78 1.93 -12.71
CA LEU A 162 11.13 0.65 -13.32
C LEU A 162 11.45 -0.46 -12.29
N MET A 163 11.45 -0.17 -10.99
CA MET A 163 11.67 -1.20 -9.96
C MET A 163 10.60 -2.29 -10.06
N PRO A 164 10.98 -3.59 -10.04
CA PRO A 164 10.05 -4.70 -10.23
C PRO A 164 8.81 -4.65 -9.33
N THR A 165 8.98 -4.22 -8.07
CA THR A 165 7.87 -4.12 -7.12
C THR A 165 6.88 -3.02 -7.47
N ILE A 166 7.35 -1.85 -7.94
CA ILE A 166 6.47 -0.75 -8.35
C ILE A 166 5.72 -1.12 -9.63
N THR A 167 6.40 -1.74 -10.60
CA THR A 167 5.75 -2.23 -11.81
C THR A 167 4.71 -3.32 -11.50
N TYR A 168 5.04 -4.26 -10.60
CA TYR A 168 4.14 -5.33 -10.17
C TYR A 168 2.87 -4.77 -9.51
N MET A 169 3.01 -3.89 -8.50
CA MET A 169 1.86 -3.29 -7.81
C MET A 169 0.91 -2.53 -8.75
N SER A 170 1.41 -1.99 -9.86
CA SER A 170 0.58 -1.22 -10.81
C SER A 170 -0.33 -2.08 -11.70
N GLY A 171 0.03 -3.34 -11.92
CA GLY A 171 -0.68 -4.26 -12.81
C GLY A 171 -1.58 -5.26 -12.10
N GLU A 172 -1.52 -5.33 -10.77
CA GLU A 172 -2.29 -6.24 -9.92
C GLU A 172 -3.54 -5.55 -9.36
N SER A 173 -4.56 -6.35 -9.06
CA SER A 173 -5.87 -5.92 -8.57
C SER A 173 -5.87 -5.72 -7.06
N THR A 174 -4.97 -4.86 -6.58
CA THR A 174 -4.72 -4.65 -5.15
C THR A 174 -4.67 -3.15 -4.82
N PRO A 175 -4.95 -2.75 -3.57
CA PRO A 175 -4.86 -1.34 -3.17
C PRO A 175 -3.42 -0.84 -3.02
N ASP A 176 -2.40 -1.66 -3.31
CA ASP A 176 -1.01 -1.37 -2.94
C ASP A 176 -0.43 -0.17 -3.68
N MET A 177 -0.65 -0.07 -5.00
CA MET A 177 -0.22 1.11 -5.73
C MET A 177 -1.03 2.35 -5.34
N PHE A 178 -2.30 2.18 -4.97
CA PHE A 178 -3.16 3.28 -4.54
C PHE A 178 -2.74 3.83 -3.18
N ILE A 179 -2.49 2.99 -2.18
CA ILE A 179 -1.98 3.47 -0.87
C ILE A 179 -0.57 4.07 -1.01
N PHE A 180 0.24 3.56 -1.94
CA PHE A 180 1.58 4.09 -2.20
C PHE A 180 1.55 5.57 -2.61
N LEU A 181 0.54 5.99 -3.39
CA LEU A 181 0.30 7.38 -3.72
C LEU A 181 0.19 8.26 -2.46
N PHE A 182 -0.61 7.83 -1.47
CA PHE A 182 -0.82 8.58 -0.22
C PHE A 182 0.40 8.54 0.69
N ILE A 183 1.19 7.47 0.63
CA ILE A 183 2.48 7.38 1.30
C ILE A 183 3.47 8.41 0.73
N LEU A 184 3.48 8.63 -0.59
CA LEU A 184 4.29 9.70 -1.20
C LEU A 184 3.81 11.08 -0.78
N LEU A 185 2.48 11.30 -0.72
CA LEU A 185 1.92 12.54 -0.15
C LEU A 185 2.33 12.72 1.31
N PHE A 186 2.39 11.64 2.08
CA PHE A 186 2.83 11.67 3.48
C PHE A 186 4.29 12.07 3.59
N VAL A 187 5.16 11.51 2.75
CA VAL A 187 6.58 11.92 2.65
C VAL A 187 6.71 13.39 2.27
N ILE A 188 5.91 13.88 1.30
CA ILE A 188 5.86 15.31 0.94
C ILE A 188 5.45 16.15 2.15
N GLY A 189 4.42 15.73 2.88
CA GLY A 189 3.93 16.41 4.07
C GLY A 189 4.98 16.49 5.19
N LEU A 190 5.77 15.43 5.38
CA LEU A 190 6.91 15.45 6.29
C LEU A 190 8.00 16.44 5.87
N ILE A 191 8.42 16.40 4.60
CA ILE A 191 9.50 17.26 4.07
C ILE A 191 9.07 18.73 4.07
N LYS A 192 7.82 19.01 3.68
CA LYS A 192 7.25 20.36 3.59
C LYS A 192 6.63 20.83 4.90
N LYS A 193 6.68 20.03 5.96
CA LYS A 193 6.14 20.34 7.29
C LYS A 193 4.68 20.81 7.23
N TRP A 194 3.84 20.02 6.59
CA TRP A 194 2.40 20.28 6.53
C TRP A 194 1.79 20.44 7.92
N SER A 195 0.69 21.19 8.01
CA SER A 195 -0.01 21.39 9.27
C SER A 195 -0.48 20.07 9.87
N GLN A 196 -0.60 20.03 11.20
CA GLN A 196 -1.07 18.84 11.92
C GLN A 196 -2.41 18.32 11.39
N TRP A 197 -3.34 19.22 11.05
CA TRP A 197 -4.64 18.85 10.49
C TRP A 197 -4.55 18.27 9.08
N SER A 198 -3.64 18.78 8.24
CA SER A 198 -3.42 18.22 6.90
C SER A 198 -2.84 16.80 7.00
N MET A 199 -1.85 16.61 7.88
CA MET A 199 -1.30 15.28 8.15
C MET A 199 -2.35 14.33 8.71
N PHE A 200 -3.19 14.81 9.63
CA PHE A 200 -4.28 14.02 10.19
C PHE A 200 -5.29 13.55 9.15
N LEU A 201 -5.77 14.44 8.28
CA LEU A 201 -6.69 14.08 7.19
C LEU A 201 -6.07 13.04 6.27
N LEU A 202 -4.77 13.19 5.96
CA LEU A 202 -4.05 12.20 5.16
C LEU A 202 -3.99 10.82 5.83
N LEU A 203 -3.66 10.77 7.13
CA LEU A 203 -3.62 9.52 7.91
C LEU A 203 -4.99 8.84 8.00
N LEU A 204 -6.06 9.64 8.12
CA LEU A 204 -7.43 9.14 8.09
C LEU A 204 -7.76 8.50 6.73
N VAL A 205 -7.44 9.19 5.63
CA VAL A 205 -7.63 8.65 4.26
C VAL A 205 -6.83 7.37 4.05
N MET A 206 -5.58 7.32 4.52
CA MET A 206 -4.76 6.10 4.44
C MET A 206 -5.41 4.92 5.17
N THR A 207 -5.99 5.16 6.35
CA THR A 207 -6.71 4.13 7.13
C THR A 207 -7.97 3.66 6.40
N PHE A 208 -8.70 4.56 5.73
CA PHE A 208 -9.86 4.20 4.91
C PHE A 208 -9.51 3.34 3.70
N ILE A 209 -8.37 3.62 3.05
CA ILE A 209 -7.92 2.87 1.87
C ILE A 209 -7.39 1.49 2.29
N ARG A 210 -6.58 1.46 3.35
CA ARG A 210 -5.99 0.24 3.90
C ARG A 210 -6.06 0.26 5.43
N PRO A 211 -7.09 -0.35 6.03
CA PRO A 211 -7.25 -0.36 7.49
C PRO A 211 -6.09 -0.98 8.25
N ASP A 212 -5.33 -1.89 7.62
CA ASP A 212 -4.13 -2.48 8.22
C ASP A 212 -3.00 -1.46 8.48
N TYR A 213 -3.10 -0.25 7.91
CA TYR A 213 -2.18 0.87 8.16
C TYR A 213 -2.49 1.60 9.46
N ILE A 214 -3.53 1.21 10.19
CA ILE A 214 -3.81 1.74 11.53
C ILE A 214 -2.58 1.67 12.44
N THR A 215 -1.80 0.60 12.34
CA THR A 215 -0.55 0.41 13.10
C THR A 215 0.48 1.49 12.78
N PHE A 216 0.68 1.78 11.50
CA PHE A 216 1.55 2.86 11.04
C PHE A 216 1.05 4.23 11.47
N VAL A 217 -0.25 4.48 11.35
CA VAL A 217 -0.85 5.75 11.71
C VAL A 217 -0.72 6.04 13.20
N LEU A 218 -1.05 5.07 14.05
CA LEU A 218 -0.96 5.22 15.51
C LEU A 218 0.50 5.34 15.98
N THR A 219 1.41 4.56 15.41
CA THR A 219 2.84 4.68 15.76
C THR A 219 3.43 6.01 15.30
N TYR A 220 3.00 6.56 14.16
CA TYR A 220 3.40 7.90 13.74
C TYR A 220 2.89 8.98 14.71
N LEU A 221 1.60 8.96 15.06
CA LEU A 221 1.05 9.93 16.02
C LEU A 221 1.76 9.81 17.38
N GLY A 222 2.04 8.59 17.83
CA GLY A 222 2.83 8.31 19.03
C GLY A 222 4.25 8.86 18.93
N ALA A 223 4.93 8.68 17.80
CA ALA A 223 6.27 9.22 17.58
C ALA A 223 6.29 10.76 17.59
N VAL A 224 5.32 11.41 16.95
CA VAL A 224 5.18 12.89 16.97
C VAL A 224 4.92 13.39 18.39
N PHE A 225 4.07 12.67 19.14
CA PHE A 225 3.76 12.98 20.53
C PHE A 225 5.00 12.87 21.41
N ILE A 226 5.71 11.73 21.35
CA ILE A 226 6.95 11.49 22.09
C ILE A 226 8.00 12.54 21.75
N TYR A 227 8.21 12.83 20.47
CA TYR A 227 9.15 13.85 20.03
C TYR A 227 8.80 15.21 20.64
N SER A 228 7.56 15.66 20.49
CA SER A 228 7.09 16.94 21.01
C SER A 228 7.22 17.02 22.54
N TYR A 229 6.93 15.92 23.24
CA TYR A 229 7.07 15.85 24.69
C TYR A 229 8.54 16.00 25.12
N PHE A 230 9.48 15.33 24.45
CA PHE A 230 10.90 15.42 24.82
C PHE A 230 11.55 16.74 24.39
N THR A 231 11.16 17.31 23.25
CA THR A 231 11.76 18.56 22.73
C THR A 231 11.09 19.83 23.26
N GLU A 232 9.76 19.86 23.34
CA GLU A 232 8.99 21.05 23.72
C GLU A 232 8.44 20.99 25.15
N LYS A 233 8.49 19.82 25.82
CA LYS A 233 7.86 19.57 27.13
C LYS A 233 6.36 19.86 27.17
N LYS A 234 5.70 19.80 26.01
CA LYS A 234 4.26 20.07 25.85
C LYS A 234 3.50 18.78 25.52
N ILE A 235 2.40 18.56 26.23
CA ILE A 235 1.44 17.51 25.92
C ILE A 235 0.48 18.04 24.85
N LYS A 236 0.61 17.51 23.62
CA LYS A 236 -0.28 17.87 22.51
C LYS A 236 -1.53 16.98 22.55
N LEU A 237 -2.52 17.35 23.37
CA LEU A 237 -3.80 16.63 23.50
C LEU A 237 -4.49 16.36 22.16
N ALA A 238 -4.33 17.26 21.19
CA ALA A 238 -4.86 17.07 19.85
C ALA A 238 -4.38 15.78 19.17
N LEU A 239 -3.12 15.34 19.39
CA LEU A 239 -2.63 14.08 18.83
C LEU A 239 -3.31 12.85 19.45
N ILE A 240 -3.65 12.93 20.74
CA ILE A 240 -4.37 11.87 21.46
C ILE A 240 -5.79 11.76 20.92
N ILE A 241 -6.49 12.90 20.79
CA ILE A 241 -7.84 12.96 20.22
C ILE A 241 -7.84 12.42 18.79
N GLN A 242 -6.84 12.79 17.97
CA GLN A 242 -6.67 12.27 16.62
C GLN A 242 -6.49 10.74 16.61
N GLY A 243 -5.66 10.20 17.51
CA GLY A 243 -5.46 8.75 17.65
C GLY A 243 -6.74 8.01 18.03
N ILE A 244 -7.49 8.53 19.00
CA ILE A 244 -8.79 7.98 19.41
C ILE A 244 -9.78 8.01 18.24
N MET A 245 -9.87 9.13 17.51
CA MET A 245 -10.79 9.25 16.39
C MET A 245 -10.49 8.24 15.28
N ILE A 246 -9.22 8.07 14.91
CA ILE A 246 -8.82 7.09 13.88
C ILE A 246 -9.10 5.67 14.36
N LEU A 247 -8.83 5.35 15.63
CA LEU A 247 -9.15 4.04 16.19
C LEU A 247 -10.66 3.77 16.18
N SER A 248 -11.49 4.75 16.55
CA SER A 248 -12.94 4.63 16.48
C SER A 248 -13.44 4.39 15.06
N VAL A 249 -12.88 5.10 14.07
CA VAL A 249 -13.20 4.90 12.65
C VAL A 249 -12.78 3.49 12.20
N TYR A 250 -11.58 3.04 12.57
CA TYR A 250 -11.12 1.68 12.28
C TYR A 250 -12.08 0.63 12.85
N MET A 251 -12.44 0.75 14.13
CA MET A 251 -13.37 -0.18 14.79
C MET A 251 -14.76 -0.15 14.14
N PHE A 252 -15.23 1.03 13.74
CA PHE A 252 -16.48 1.18 13.00
C PHE A 252 -16.44 0.45 11.66
N ILE A 253 -15.38 0.63 10.85
CA ILE A 253 -15.22 -0.06 9.55
C ILE A 253 -15.22 -1.59 9.75
N MET A 254 -14.45 -2.09 10.72
CA MET A 254 -14.37 -3.53 10.99
C MET A 254 -15.72 -4.11 11.39
N LYS A 255 -16.46 -3.42 12.25
CA LYS A 255 -17.79 -3.85 12.69
C LYS A 255 -18.83 -3.74 11.58
N PHE A 256 -18.81 -2.66 10.81
CA PHE A 256 -19.79 -2.38 9.75
C PHE A 256 -19.76 -3.45 8.65
N TYR A 257 -18.57 -3.89 8.24
CA TYR A 257 -18.41 -4.91 7.20
C TYR A 257 -18.35 -6.35 7.74
N ASN A 258 -18.65 -6.57 9.02
CA ASN A 258 -18.58 -7.89 9.67
C ASN A 258 -17.23 -8.60 9.41
N TYR A 259 -16.12 -7.85 9.57
CA TYR A 259 -14.79 -8.38 9.34
C TYR A 259 -14.52 -9.60 10.25
N PRO A 260 -14.15 -10.78 9.70
CA PRO A 260 -13.99 -12.02 10.48
C PRO A 260 -13.00 -11.89 11.64
N GLY A 261 -11.97 -11.05 11.48
CA GLY A 261 -10.96 -10.80 12.50
C GLY A 261 -9.57 -11.20 12.06
N TRP A 262 -8.60 -10.93 12.94
CA TRP A 262 -7.20 -11.25 12.68
C TRP A 262 -6.95 -12.77 12.71
N THR A 263 -7.59 -13.50 13.63
CA THR A 263 -7.43 -14.95 13.77
C THR A 263 -7.82 -15.68 12.49
N ASP A 264 -9.00 -15.39 11.94
CA ASP A 264 -9.47 -15.95 10.67
C ASP A 264 -8.56 -15.55 9.51
N LEU A 265 -8.18 -14.27 9.40
CA LEU A 265 -7.26 -13.82 8.35
C LEU A 265 -5.92 -14.57 8.41
N PHE A 266 -5.36 -14.75 9.61
CA PHE A 266 -4.08 -15.42 9.81
C PHE A 266 -4.19 -16.91 9.45
N TYR A 267 -5.26 -17.57 9.90
CA TYR A 267 -5.53 -18.97 9.59
C TYR A 267 -5.64 -19.19 8.08
N ASP A 268 -6.50 -18.41 7.40
CA ASP A 268 -6.77 -18.54 5.97
C ASP A 268 -5.58 -18.15 5.07
N SER A 269 -4.62 -17.41 5.62
CA SER A 269 -3.41 -16.98 4.90
C SER A 269 -2.22 -17.94 5.07
N PHE A 270 -2.09 -18.59 6.23
CA PHE A 270 -0.86 -19.29 6.60
C PHE A 270 -1.03 -20.75 7.05
N ILE A 271 -2.23 -21.17 7.47
CA ILE A 271 -2.47 -22.52 7.98
C ILE A 271 -3.25 -23.31 6.94
N ASP A 272 -4.52 -22.96 6.72
CA ASP A 272 -5.37 -23.60 5.74
C ASP A 272 -6.43 -22.61 5.25
N ARG A 273 -6.68 -22.59 3.94
CA ARG A 273 -7.57 -21.61 3.32
C ARG A 273 -8.97 -22.18 3.19
N ARG A 274 -9.82 -21.88 4.17
CA ARG A 274 -11.19 -22.43 4.26
C ARG A 274 -12.05 -21.99 3.06
N PRO A 275 -12.77 -22.91 2.40
CA PRO A 275 -13.75 -22.57 1.36
C PRO A 275 -14.95 -21.78 1.92
N ILE A 276 -15.41 -22.11 3.12
CA ILE A 276 -16.53 -21.46 3.81
C ILE A 276 -16.02 -21.13 5.21
N ILE A 277 -16.05 -19.85 5.60
CA ILE A 277 -15.49 -19.36 6.86
C ILE A 277 -16.34 -19.85 8.03
N SER A 278 -17.66 -19.80 7.87
CA SER A 278 -18.63 -20.21 8.90
C SER A 278 -18.64 -21.72 9.18
N ALA A 279 -18.12 -22.55 8.27
CA ALA A 279 -18.16 -24.00 8.38
C ALA A 279 -17.20 -24.56 9.44
N GLN A 280 -16.12 -23.84 9.75
CA GLN A 280 -15.11 -24.26 10.72
C GLN A 280 -14.48 -23.05 11.40
N GLU A 281 -14.43 -23.06 12.73
CA GLU A 281 -13.76 -22.01 13.50
C GLU A 281 -12.26 -21.97 13.25
N ALA A 282 -11.70 -20.77 13.07
CA ALA A 282 -10.27 -20.56 12.95
C ALA A 282 -9.59 -20.73 14.32
N GLN A 283 -8.71 -21.71 14.44
CA GLN A 283 -7.91 -21.93 15.65
C GLN A 283 -6.43 -21.68 15.35
N VAL A 284 -5.87 -20.64 15.97
CA VAL A 284 -4.45 -20.30 15.87
C VAL A 284 -3.80 -20.51 17.23
N SER A 285 -3.05 -21.59 17.38
CA SER A 285 -2.25 -21.83 18.59
C SER A 285 -1.00 -20.95 18.60
N LEU A 286 -0.51 -20.62 19.80
CA LEU A 286 0.75 -19.86 19.95
C LEU A 286 1.93 -20.58 19.27
N ASN A 287 1.96 -21.92 19.35
CA ASN A 287 3.01 -22.71 18.71
C ASN A 287 2.95 -22.59 17.17
N ALA A 288 1.76 -22.70 16.58
CA ALA A 288 1.59 -22.52 15.13
C ALA A 288 2.01 -21.12 14.70
N TYR A 289 1.60 -20.09 15.44
CA TYR A 289 1.99 -18.70 15.19
C TYR A 289 3.52 -18.51 15.22
N LEU A 290 4.19 -18.99 16.28
CA LEU A 290 5.65 -18.88 16.43
C LEU A 290 6.40 -19.67 15.35
N GLN A 291 5.92 -20.85 14.97
CA GLN A 291 6.52 -21.67 13.91
C GLN A 291 6.43 -20.98 12.55
N ILE A 292 5.29 -20.35 12.24
CA ILE A 292 5.12 -19.54 11.03
C ILE A 292 6.07 -18.33 11.07
N LEU A 293 6.12 -17.58 12.17
CA LEU A 293 7.04 -16.46 12.33
C LEU A 293 8.50 -16.88 12.10
N TYR A 294 8.94 -17.95 12.73
CA TYR A 294 10.30 -18.48 12.62
C TYR A 294 10.65 -18.85 11.16
N THR A 295 9.74 -19.56 10.48
CA THR A 295 9.96 -19.95 9.09
C THR A 295 10.02 -18.72 8.18
N LYS A 296 9.15 -17.74 8.42
CA LYS A 296 9.02 -16.57 7.56
C LYS A 296 10.12 -15.53 7.80
N ILE A 297 10.66 -15.39 9.01
CA ILE A 297 11.72 -14.42 9.30
C ILE A 297 13.03 -14.79 8.59
N ILE A 298 13.31 -16.09 8.41
CA ILE A 298 14.48 -16.57 7.67
C ILE A 298 14.43 -16.10 6.21
N ALA A 299 13.26 -16.17 5.59
CA ALA A 299 13.04 -15.64 4.23
C ALA A 299 13.04 -14.10 4.19
N PHE A 300 12.77 -13.43 5.32
CA PHE A 300 12.73 -11.97 5.43
C PHE A 300 14.12 -11.32 5.52
N LYS A 301 15.21 -12.10 5.59
CA LYS A 301 16.59 -11.61 5.75
C LYS A 301 17.01 -10.53 4.75
N LYS A 302 16.54 -10.59 3.50
CA LYS A 302 16.86 -9.58 2.46
C LYS A 302 16.22 -8.23 2.80
N VAL A 303 14.96 -8.25 3.25
CA VAL A 303 14.25 -7.04 3.69
C VAL A 303 14.93 -6.47 4.92
N THR A 304 15.21 -7.31 5.92
CA THR A 304 15.96 -6.94 7.12
C THR A 304 17.28 -6.25 6.77
N LEU A 305 18.14 -6.87 5.96
CA LEU A 305 19.41 -6.28 5.57
C LEU A 305 19.23 -4.91 4.89
N ALA A 306 18.28 -4.79 3.95
CA ALA A 306 18.01 -3.54 3.26
C ALA A 306 17.58 -2.42 4.22
N VAL A 307 16.62 -2.67 5.12
CA VAL A 307 16.12 -1.64 6.04
C VAL A 307 17.17 -1.24 7.08
N PHE A 308 18.01 -2.17 7.53
CA PHE A 308 19.13 -1.87 8.42
C PHE A 308 20.21 -1.04 7.73
N ILE A 309 20.59 -1.35 6.49
CA ILE A 309 21.55 -0.54 5.72
C ILE A 309 21.01 0.88 5.54
N MET A 310 19.76 1.03 5.07
CA MET A 310 19.17 2.36 4.87
C MET A 310 19.11 3.17 6.17
N THR A 311 18.69 2.54 7.27
CA THR A 311 18.67 3.19 8.58
C THR A 311 20.08 3.57 9.04
N GLY A 312 21.06 2.67 8.88
CA GLY A 312 22.46 2.92 9.21
C GLY A 312 23.03 4.12 8.45
N VAL A 313 22.74 4.23 7.15
CA VAL A 313 23.15 5.38 6.33
C VAL A 313 22.50 6.67 6.82
N VAL A 314 21.21 6.66 7.14
CA VAL A 314 20.52 7.83 7.70
C VAL A 314 21.16 8.28 9.01
N PHE A 315 21.42 7.34 9.94
CA PHE A 315 22.01 7.66 11.24
C PHE A 315 23.46 8.14 11.11
N TRP A 316 24.22 7.59 10.18
CA TRP A 316 25.59 8.00 9.89
C TRP A 316 25.66 9.42 9.33
N LYS A 317 24.76 9.78 8.40
CA LYS A 317 24.84 11.05 7.68
C LYS A 317 24.00 12.18 8.26
N SER A 318 22.86 11.90 8.88
CA SER A 318 21.99 12.92 9.47
C SER A 318 22.32 13.11 10.94
N LYS A 319 22.42 14.38 11.39
CA LYS A 319 22.46 14.74 12.82
C LYS A 319 21.09 15.18 13.36
N GLU A 320 20.09 15.36 12.50
CA GLU A 320 18.77 15.85 12.87
C GLU A 320 17.97 14.75 13.58
N ALA A 321 17.61 14.98 14.85
CA ALA A 321 16.89 14.01 15.68
C ALA A 321 15.55 13.60 15.07
N TRP A 322 14.82 14.55 14.48
CA TRP A 322 13.55 14.29 13.79
C TRP A 322 13.70 13.28 12.63
N VAL A 323 14.69 13.48 11.76
CA VAL A 323 14.97 12.60 10.61
C VAL A 323 15.33 11.18 11.07
N ARG A 324 16.15 11.07 12.11
CA ARG A 324 16.52 9.77 12.71
C ARG A 324 15.32 9.07 13.33
N MET A 325 14.48 9.79 14.07
CA MET A 325 13.29 9.24 14.69
C MET A 325 12.27 8.75 13.67
N ILE A 326 11.98 9.53 12.62
CA ILE A 326 11.09 9.11 11.54
C ILE A 326 11.63 7.89 10.80
N SER A 327 12.95 7.81 10.60
CA SER A 327 13.56 6.64 9.95
C SER A 327 13.47 5.39 10.84
N ALA A 328 13.66 5.54 12.15
CA ALA A 328 13.44 4.47 13.12
C ALA A 328 11.96 4.03 13.15
N LEU A 329 11.01 4.98 13.05
CA LEU A 329 9.59 4.68 12.95
C LEU A 329 9.27 3.80 11.73
N PHE A 330 9.82 4.13 10.55
CA PHE A 330 9.62 3.31 9.35
C PHE A 330 10.21 1.90 9.51
N LEU A 331 11.42 1.80 10.07
CA LEU A 331 12.05 0.51 10.40
C LEU A 331 11.16 -0.32 11.33
N VAL A 332 10.70 0.26 12.45
CA VAL A 332 9.83 -0.42 13.42
C VAL A 332 8.53 -0.88 12.77
N ASN A 333 7.93 -0.08 11.89
CA ASN A 333 6.69 -0.46 11.21
C ASN A 333 6.85 -1.62 10.22
N VAL A 334 8.02 -1.78 9.59
CA VAL A 334 8.31 -2.99 8.80
C VAL A 334 8.17 -4.25 9.66
N TYR A 335 8.67 -4.20 10.91
CA TYR A 335 8.59 -5.32 11.84
C TYR A 335 7.21 -5.49 12.46
N ILE A 336 6.52 -4.40 12.83
CA ILE A 336 5.13 -4.49 13.28
C ILE A 336 4.27 -5.17 12.20
N LYS A 337 4.38 -4.72 10.94
CA LYS A 337 3.67 -5.35 9.83
C LYS A 337 4.03 -6.84 9.70
N PHE A 338 5.31 -7.18 9.85
CA PHE A 338 5.78 -8.55 9.76
C PHE A 338 5.18 -9.44 10.86
N PHE A 339 5.12 -8.97 12.11
CA PHE A 339 4.54 -9.74 13.21
C PHE A 339 3.03 -9.95 13.05
N PHE A 340 2.30 -8.93 12.56
CA PHE A 340 0.86 -9.08 12.31
C PHE A 340 0.54 -9.92 11.07
N PHE A 341 1.40 -9.90 10.05
CA PHE A 341 1.19 -10.60 8.78
C PHE A 341 2.53 -11.04 8.16
N PRO A 342 3.08 -12.21 8.57
CA PRO A 342 4.43 -12.66 8.22
C PRO A 342 4.56 -13.20 6.78
N GLN A 343 4.15 -12.42 5.78
CA GLN A 343 4.20 -12.81 4.38
C GLN A 343 5.53 -12.40 3.72
N SER A 344 6.62 -13.07 4.09
CA SER A 344 7.98 -12.71 3.66
C SER A 344 8.28 -12.85 2.16
N GLY A 345 7.43 -13.56 1.40
CA GLY A 345 7.59 -13.72 -0.05
C GLY A 345 7.04 -12.56 -0.88
N ASP A 346 6.22 -11.69 -0.30
CA ASP A 346 5.49 -10.67 -1.05
C ASP A 346 5.93 -9.25 -0.64
N LEU A 347 7.00 -8.76 -1.29
CA LEU A 347 7.63 -7.49 -0.94
C LEU A 347 6.64 -6.31 -1.00
N ARG A 348 5.59 -6.40 -1.83
CA ARG A 348 4.60 -5.32 -2.00
C ARG A 348 3.92 -4.94 -0.68
N LEU A 349 3.75 -5.88 0.24
CA LEU A 349 3.06 -5.65 1.52
C LEU A 349 3.89 -4.82 2.50
N PHE A 350 5.21 -4.79 2.31
CA PHE A 350 6.16 -4.03 3.13
C PHE A 350 6.69 -2.80 2.42
N PHE A 351 6.60 -2.77 1.09
CA PHE A 351 7.16 -1.72 0.25
C PHE A 351 6.72 -0.31 0.67
N PRO A 352 5.45 -0.06 1.07
CA PRO A 352 5.03 1.25 1.54
C PRO A 352 5.66 1.73 2.86
N PHE A 353 6.34 0.86 3.62
CA PHE A 353 7.13 1.24 4.79
C PHE A 353 8.63 1.32 4.47
N ILE A 354 9.11 0.44 3.58
CA ILE A 354 10.50 0.42 3.10
C ILE A 354 10.80 1.66 2.24
N PHE A 355 9.87 2.07 1.38
CA PHE A 355 10.09 3.15 0.43
C PHE A 355 10.22 4.54 1.08
N PRO A 356 9.40 4.93 2.07
CA PRO A 356 9.66 6.15 2.84
C PRO A 356 11.04 6.18 3.49
N LEU A 357 11.49 5.05 4.05
CA LEU A 357 12.85 4.94 4.60
C LEU A 357 13.92 5.12 3.51
N PHE A 358 13.71 4.54 2.32
CA PHE A 358 14.55 4.79 1.16
C PHE A 358 14.58 6.28 0.78
N MET A 359 13.44 6.96 0.78
CA MET A 359 13.37 8.41 0.51
C MET A 359 14.08 9.24 1.58
N MET A 360 14.01 8.85 2.85
CA MET A 360 14.78 9.49 3.92
C MET A 360 16.28 9.30 3.74
N MET A 361 16.72 8.11 3.32
CA MET A 361 18.13 7.88 2.96
C MET A 361 18.57 8.78 1.81
N VAL A 362 17.79 8.86 0.73
CA VAL A 362 18.09 9.72 -0.43
C VAL A 362 18.13 11.20 -0.02
N TYR A 363 17.19 11.65 0.81
CA TYR A 363 17.17 13.01 1.36
C TYR A 363 18.47 13.35 2.07
N VAL A 364 18.91 12.50 3.00
CA VAL A 364 20.12 12.78 3.79
C VAL A 364 21.38 12.73 2.92
N LEU A 365 21.44 11.81 1.95
CA LEU A 365 22.53 11.77 0.97
C LEU A 365 22.56 13.02 0.07
N SER A 366 21.40 13.55 -0.30
CA SER A 366 21.31 14.76 -1.12
C SER A 366 21.85 16.00 -0.38
N GLN A 367 21.59 16.10 0.93
CA GLN A 367 22.17 17.16 1.77
C GLN A 367 23.71 17.10 1.77
N SER A 368 24.29 15.92 1.97
CA SER A 368 25.74 15.74 1.92
C SER A 368 26.32 16.09 0.55
N TYR A 369 25.66 15.67 -0.53
CA TYR A 369 26.11 15.94 -1.90
C TYR A 369 26.08 17.43 -2.26
N ASN A 370 25.05 18.16 -1.82
CA ASN A 370 24.93 19.59 -2.07
C ASN A 370 25.96 20.40 -1.25
N ASN A 371 26.23 20.00 0.00
CA ASN A 371 27.19 20.67 0.88
C ASN A 371 28.65 20.52 0.38
N ILE A 372 29.05 19.36 -0.14
CA ILE A 372 30.41 19.13 -0.70
C ILE A 372 30.71 20.05 -1.89
N LYS A 373 29.69 20.48 -2.64
CA LYS A 373 29.89 21.42 -3.74
C LYS A 373 30.08 22.86 -3.27
N LEU A 374 29.37 23.28 -2.22
CA LEU A 374 29.55 24.61 -1.64
C LEU A 374 30.97 24.80 -1.08
N SER A 375 31.53 23.78 -0.43
CA SER A 375 32.90 23.85 0.10
C SER A 375 34.01 23.81 -0.96
N LYS A 376 33.70 23.49 -2.22
CA LYS A 376 34.66 23.51 -3.35
C LYS A 376 34.59 24.80 -4.17
N ILE A 377 33.67 25.71 -3.83
CA ILE A 377 33.47 27.01 -4.50
C ILE A 377 33.87 28.17 -3.57
N ALA A 378 34.13 27.90 -2.29
CA ALA A 378 34.57 28.88 -1.29
C ALA A 378 36.09 29.00 -1.23
#